data_AF-A0A931ZW47-F1
#
_entry.id   AF-A0A931ZW47-F1
#
_cell.length_a   1.000
_cell.length_b   1.000
_cell.length_c   1.000
_cell.angle_alpha   90.00
_cell.angle_beta   90.00
_cell.angle_gamma   90.00
#
_symmetry.space_group_name_H-M   'P 1'
#
loop_
_entity.id
_entity.type
_entity.pdbx_description
1 polymer ?
#
loop_
_entity_poly.entity_id
_entity_poly.type
_entity_poly.pdbx_seq_one_letter_code
_entity_poly.pdbx_strand_id
1 'polypeptide(L)'
;MTGCLESGTSLLRQELDRTIEAIGPLVEALLQRLSPSEAVTNEPGDAGWRAEVPLRFPDGVGHGSVVAQLFRYHDTVRLDIQIEHNRRFVRPDGTPSDRRCYLNDFQASITLPRGATELPEAFPRAVVSGVLAAREGVGRHNRLHPQPWHQVQIGAV
;
A
#
# COMPACT_ATOMS: atom_id res chain seq x y z
N MET A 1 34.33 -24.74 -13.77
CA MET A 1 33.95 -24.95 -12.35
C MET A 1 32.97 -23.84 -11.94
N THR A 2 31.78 -23.77 -12.56
CA THR A 2 30.78 -22.70 -12.39
C THR A 2 29.41 -23.19 -11.93
N GLY A 3 29.17 -24.51 -11.97
CA GLY A 3 27.85 -25.11 -11.72
C GLY A 3 27.31 -25.00 -10.28
N CYS A 4 28.15 -24.78 -9.26
CA CYS A 4 27.68 -24.66 -7.88
C CYS A 4 27.03 -23.31 -7.54
N LEU A 5 27.43 -22.23 -8.22
CA LEU A 5 26.93 -20.87 -7.94
C LEU A 5 25.58 -20.61 -8.62
N GLU A 6 25.38 -21.17 -9.81
CA GLU A 6 24.11 -21.07 -10.56
C GLU A 6 23.01 -21.89 -9.90
N SER A 7 23.34 -23.08 -9.35
CA SER A 7 22.37 -23.88 -8.57
C SER A 7 21.96 -23.18 -7.27
N GLY A 8 22.89 -22.54 -6.55
CA GLY A 8 22.59 -21.84 -5.30
C GLY A 8 21.68 -20.61 -5.47
N THR A 9 21.90 -19.83 -6.52
CA THR A 9 21.06 -18.66 -6.85
C THR A 9 19.68 -19.06 -7.37
N SER A 10 19.57 -20.16 -8.12
CA SER A 10 18.28 -20.70 -8.54
C SER A 10 17.44 -21.23 -7.37
N LEU A 11 18.07 -21.94 -6.42
CA LEU A 11 17.39 -22.46 -5.23
C LEU A 11 16.89 -21.33 -4.33
N LEU A 12 17.73 -20.32 -4.08
CA LEU A 12 17.32 -19.14 -3.30
C LEU A 12 16.13 -18.43 -3.92
N ARG A 13 16.13 -18.23 -5.25
CA ARG A 13 14.99 -17.60 -5.95
C ARG A 13 13.71 -18.40 -5.75
N GLN A 14 13.76 -19.73 -5.91
CA GLN A 14 12.60 -20.60 -5.70
C GLN A 14 12.07 -20.55 -4.26
N GLU A 15 12.95 -20.48 -3.26
CA GLU A 15 12.54 -20.34 -1.85
C GLU A 15 11.85 -19.01 -1.58
N LEU A 16 12.36 -17.92 -2.16
CA LEU A 16 11.74 -16.60 -2.04
C LEU A 16 10.40 -16.52 -2.78
N ASP A 17 10.29 -17.13 -3.97
CA ASP A 17 9.05 -17.19 -4.73
C ASP A 17 7.98 -17.97 -3.95
N ARG A 18 8.33 -19.12 -3.34
CA ARG A 18 7.43 -19.85 -2.42
C ARG A 18 7.02 -19.03 -1.20
N THR A 19 7.92 -18.20 -0.69
CA THR A 19 7.61 -17.29 0.44
C THR A 19 6.58 -16.24 0.01
N ILE A 20 6.70 -15.69 -1.19
CA ILE A 20 5.72 -14.75 -1.76
C ILE A 20 4.37 -15.44 -1.93
N GLU A 21 4.34 -16.66 -2.51
CA GLU A 21 3.12 -17.45 -2.69
C GLU A 21 2.42 -17.76 -1.35
N ALA A 22 3.19 -18.07 -0.29
CA ALA A 22 2.65 -18.34 1.04
C ALA A 22 2.08 -17.09 1.73
N ILE A 23 2.74 -15.94 1.56
CA ILE A 23 2.35 -14.68 2.22
C ILE A 23 1.21 -13.96 1.48
N GLY A 24 1.12 -14.10 0.14
CA GLY A 24 0.12 -13.45 -0.70
C GLY A 24 -1.31 -13.49 -0.13
N PRO A 25 -1.86 -14.68 0.18
CA PRO A 25 -3.21 -14.79 0.76
C PRO A 25 -3.40 -14.06 2.09
N LEU A 26 -2.36 -13.96 2.93
CA LEU A 26 -2.44 -13.20 4.19
C LEU A 26 -2.51 -11.69 3.93
N VAL A 27 -1.79 -11.23 2.90
CA VAL A 27 -1.83 -9.83 2.47
C VAL A 27 -3.19 -9.50 1.84
N GLU A 28 -3.75 -10.40 1.02
CA GLU A 28 -5.11 -10.23 0.48
C GLU A 28 -6.15 -10.15 1.60
N ALA A 29 -6.08 -11.04 2.60
CA ALA A 29 -6.97 -11.00 3.75
C ALA A 29 -6.83 -9.70 4.55
N LEU A 30 -5.61 -9.15 4.67
CA LEU A 30 -5.38 -7.84 5.26
C LEU A 30 -6.02 -6.72 4.43
N LEU A 31 -5.84 -6.71 3.11
CA LEU A 31 -6.44 -5.71 2.22
C LEU A 31 -7.98 -5.79 2.26
N GLN A 32 -8.56 -6.98 2.21
CA GLN A 32 -10.00 -7.19 2.30
C GLN A 32 -10.59 -6.63 3.60
N ARG A 33 -9.85 -6.72 4.73
CA ARG A 33 -10.27 -6.13 6.01
C ARG A 33 -10.29 -4.60 5.98
N LEU A 34 -9.44 -3.96 5.17
CA LEU A 34 -9.40 -2.50 5.05
C LEU A 34 -10.60 -1.95 4.25
N SER A 35 -11.13 -2.75 3.32
CA SER A 35 -12.29 -2.41 2.49
C SER A 35 -13.22 -3.61 2.30
N PRO A 36 -14.02 -3.99 3.33
CA PRO A 36 -14.81 -5.23 3.32
C PRO A 36 -15.85 -5.32 2.20
N SER A 37 -16.25 -4.20 1.61
CA SER A 37 -17.24 -4.12 0.54
C SER A 37 -16.64 -4.13 -0.86
N GLU A 38 -15.31 -4.10 -0.98
CA GLU A 38 -14.60 -4.02 -2.25
C GLU A 38 -13.89 -5.34 -2.53
N ALA A 39 -13.67 -5.65 -3.80
CA ALA A 39 -12.88 -6.81 -4.19
C ALA A 39 -11.39 -6.46 -4.19
N VAL A 40 -10.57 -7.34 -3.62
CA VAL A 40 -9.11 -7.29 -3.82
C VAL A 40 -8.80 -7.79 -5.22
N THR A 41 -8.03 -7.02 -5.98
CA THR A 41 -7.43 -7.47 -7.24
C THR A 41 -5.96 -7.78 -6.98
N ASN A 42 -5.46 -8.86 -7.57
CA ASN A 42 -4.06 -9.23 -7.50
C ASN A 42 -3.52 -9.53 -8.89
N GLU A 43 -2.22 -9.33 -9.06
CA GLU A 43 -1.49 -9.65 -10.26
C GLU A 43 -0.09 -10.19 -9.89
N PRO A 44 0.29 -11.38 -10.38
CA PRO A 44 1.68 -11.80 -10.34
C PRO A 44 2.48 -10.96 -11.35
N GLY A 45 3.68 -10.55 -10.97
CA GLY A 45 4.61 -9.81 -11.82
C GLY A 45 5.99 -10.46 -11.86
N ASP A 46 6.82 -10.10 -12.83
CA ASP A 46 8.14 -10.71 -13.04
C ASP A 46 9.06 -10.67 -11.81
N ALA A 47 8.89 -9.67 -10.93
CA ALA A 47 9.69 -9.50 -9.72
C ALA A 47 9.01 -9.97 -8.42
N GLY A 48 7.71 -10.31 -8.47
CA GLY A 48 6.93 -10.64 -7.28
C GLY A 48 5.41 -10.62 -7.49
N TRP A 49 4.68 -10.01 -6.56
CA TRP A 49 3.23 -10.03 -6.51
C TRP A 49 2.72 -8.65 -6.07
N ARG A 50 1.68 -8.16 -6.74
CA ARG A 50 1.01 -6.89 -6.40
C ARG A 50 -0.46 -7.18 -6.16
N ALA A 51 -1.02 -6.56 -5.14
CA ALA A 51 -2.46 -6.53 -4.95
C ALA A 51 -2.93 -5.14 -4.55
N GLU A 52 -4.17 -4.84 -4.88
CA GLU A 52 -4.79 -3.59 -4.53
C GLU A 52 -6.24 -3.79 -4.12
N VAL A 53 -6.73 -2.87 -3.29
CA VAL A 53 -8.15 -2.78 -2.96
C VAL A 53 -8.59 -1.32 -3.01
N PRO A 54 -9.73 -1.00 -3.64
CA PRO A 54 -10.28 0.34 -3.62
C PRO A 54 -10.48 0.86 -2.20
N LEU A 55 -10.08 2.10 -1.97
CA LEU A 55 -10.17 2.79 -0.69
C LEU A 55 -11.21 3.90 -0.77
N ARG A 56 -12.36 3.67 -0.13
CA ARG A 56 -13.39 4.71 0.01
C ARG A 56 -13.03 5.70 1.09
N PHE A 57 -13.04 6.98 0.74
CA PHE A 57 -12.84 8.05 1.69
C PHE A 57 -14.16 8.60 2.23
N PRO A 58 -14.31 8.73 3.56
CA PRO A 58 -15.59 9.14 4.17
C PRO A 58 -16.07 10.55 3.81
N ASP A 59 -15.15 11.44 3.45
CA ASP A 59 -15.44 12.82 3.05
C ASP A 59 -15.91 12.95 1.59
N GLY A 60 -15.91 11.86 0.82
CA GLY A 60 -16.28 11.83 -0.60
C GLY A 60 -15.27 12.50 -1.53
N VAL A 61 -14.09 12.90 -1.05
CA VAL A 61 -13.12 13.64 -1.86
C VAL A 61 -12.15 12.68 -2.53
N GLY A 62 -12.25 12.49 -3.84
CA GLY A 62 -11.25 11.78 -4.63
C GLY A 62 -11.36 10.26 -4.55
N HIS A 63 -10.41 9.61 -5.21
CA HIS A 63 -10.31 8.16 -5.29
C HIS A 63 -8.93 7.74 -4.77
N GLY A 64 -8.88 6.54 -4.20
CA GLY A 64 -7.63 5.94 -3.82
C GLY A 64 -7.75 4.43 -3.71
N SER A 65 -6.61 3.79 -3.53
CA SER A 65 -6.46 2.36 -3.35
C SER A 65 -5.39 2.10 -2.31
N VAL A 66 -5.55 1.04 -1.53
CA VAL A 66 -4.44 0.49 -0.76
C VAL A 66 -3.74 -0.52 -1.64
N VAL A 67 -2.45 -0.29 -1.90
CA VAL A 67 -1.62 -1.13 -2.77
C VAL A 67 -0.60 -1.85 -1.92
N ALA A 68 -0.53 -3.16 -2.09
CA ALA A 68 0.50 -4.02 -1.50
C ALA A 68 1.41 -4.58 -2.59
N GLN A 69 2.71 -4.59 -2.32
CA GLN A 69 3.73 -5.15 -3.19
C GLN A 69 4.59 -6.11 -2.37
N LEU A 70 4.59 -7.38 -2.77
CA LEU A 70 5.51 -8.41 -2.30
C LEU A 70 6.56 -8.64 -3.37
N PHE A 71 7.83 -8.51 -3.04
CA PHE A 71 8.90 -8.71 -4.01
C PHE A 71 10.18 -9.22 -3.36
N ARG A 72 11.01 -9.86 -4.17
CA ARG A 72 12.33 -10.34 -3.75
C ARG A 72 13.24 -9.15 -3.45
N TYR A 73 13.86 -9.18 -2.28
CA TYR A 73 14.77 -8.13 -1.82
C TYR A 73 16.01 -8.77 -1.19
N HIS A 74 17.12 -8.77 -1.92
CA HIS A 74 18.32 -9.54 -1.55
C HIS A 74 17.99 -11.03 -1.29
N ASP A 75 18.25 -11.53 -0.09
CA ASP A 75 17.96 -12.90 0.38
C ASP A 75 16.66 -13.00 1.20
N THR A 76 15.79 -12.00 1.06
CA THR A 76 14.52 -11.86 1.79
C THR A 76 13.36 -11.51 0.86
N VAL A 77 12.15 -11.52 1.39
CA VAL A 77 10.97 -10.97 0.73
C VAL A 77 10.62 -9.65 1.42
N ARG A 78 10.40 -8.59 0.65
CA ARG A 78 9.91 -7.31 1.16
C ARG A 78 8.44 -7.16 0.83
N LEU A 79 7.67 -6.73 1.83
CA LEU A 79 6.28 -6.31 1.70
C LEU A 79 6.22 -4.80 1.91
N ASP A 80 5.76 -4.09 0.89
CA ASP A 80 5.40 -2.67 0.97
C ASP A 80 3.88 -2.52 0.85
N ILE A 81 3.28 -1.70 1.72
CA ILE A 81 1.86 -1.33 1.68
C ILE A 81 1.78 0.19 1.67
N GLN A 82 1.03 0.76 0.73
CA GLN A 82 0.85 2.20 0.62
C GLN A 82 -0.57 2.58 0.21
N ILE A 83 -0.94 3.84 0.44
CA ILE A 83 -2.14 4.43 -0.15
C ILE A 83 -1.73 5.19 -1.41
N GLU A 84 -2.35 4.84 -2.53
CA GLU A 84 -2.30 5.64 -3.77
C GLU A 84 -3.59 6.43 -3.88
N HIS A 85 -3.51 7.72 -4.21
CA HIS A 85 -4.69 8.59 -4.29
C HIS A 85 -4.48 9.81 -5.19
N ASN A 86 -5.57 10.40 -5.67
CA ASN A 86 -5.55 11.59 -6.52
C ASN A 86 -5.79 12.93 -5.80
N ARG A 87 -5.78 12.96 -4.46
CA ARG A 87 -6.08 14.16 -3.67
C ARG A 87 -4.93 15.18 -3.66
N ARG A 88 -5.25 16.47 -3.75
CA ARG A 88 -4.28 17.59 -3.69
C ARG A 88 -4.85 18.78 -2.92
N PHE A 89 -3.95 19.65 -2.43
CA PHE A 89 -4.34 20.97 -1.97
C PHE A 89 -4.72 21.86 -3.17
N VAL A 90 -5.65 22.78 -2.97
CA VAL A 90 -6.02 23.80 -3.98
C VAL A 90 -5.57 25.19 -3.56
N ARG A 91 -5.33 26.05 -4.56
CA ARG A 91 -5.09 27.48 -4.39
C ARG A 91 -6.43 28.25 -4.28
N PRO A 92 -6.43 29.54 -3.89
CA PRO A 92 -7.66 30.32 -3.79
C PRO A 92 -8.45 30.50 -5.09
N ASP A 93 -7.78 30.40 -6.23
CA ASP A 93 -8.41 30.42 -7.55
C ASP A 93 -8.99 29.06 -7.98
N GLY A 94 -8.94 28.05 -7.10
CA GLY A 94 -9.41 26.69 -7.37
C GLY A 94 -8.42 25.82 -8.15
N THR A 95 -7.25 26.35 -8.54
CA THR A 95 -6.24 25.56 -9.26
C THR A 95 -5.48 24.63 -8.31
N PRO A 96 -4.94 23.49 -8.80
CA PRO A 96 -4.11 22.62 -7.99
C PRO A 96 -2.89 23.36 -7.41
N SER A 97 -2.61 23.13 -6.13
CA SER A 97 -1.38 23.58 -5.49
C SER A 97 -0.23 22.63 -5.82
N ASP A 98 0.98 23.18 -5.94
CA ASP A 98 2.21 22.38 -6.08
C ASP A 98 2.61 21.71 -4.76
N ARG A 99 1.94 22.04 -3.65
CA ARG A 99 2.17 21.41 -2.35
C ARG A 99 1.56 20.01 -2.33
N ARG A 100 2.38 19.03 -1.97
CA ARG A 100 1.96 17.64 -1.78
C ARG A 100 1.02 17.49 -0.58
N CYS A 101 -0.02 16.67 -0.72
CA CYS A 101 -0.95 16.34 0.34
C CYS A 101 -0.45 15.12 1.13
N TYR A 102 0.17 15.35 2.29
CA TYR A 102 0.71 14.26 3.12
C TYR A 102 -0.31 13.64 4.08
N LEU A 103 -1.49 14.24 4.24
CA LEU A 103 -2.49 13.84 5.25
C LEU A 103 -3.07 12.44 5.02
N ASN A 104 -2.88 11.90 3.82
CA ASN A 104 -3.37 10.60 3.40
C ASN A 104 -2.26 9.74 2.76
N ASP A 105 -1.00 10.20 2.84
CA ASP A 105 0.17 9.43 2.46
C ASP A 105 0.46 8.45 3.60
N PHE A 106 0.04 7.20 3.44
CA PHE A 106 0.43 6.09 4.30
C PHE A 106 1.38 5.17 3.55
N GLN A 107 2.46 4.77 4.22
CA GLN A 107 3.38 3.75 3.75
C GLN A 107 3.88 2.92 4.94
N ALA A 108 3.87 1.61 4.79
CA ALA A 108 4.46 0.66 5.72
C ALA A 108 5.24 -0.40 4.96
N SER A 109 6.40 -0.78 5.51
CA SER A 109 7.30 -1.75 4.90
C SER A 109 7.76 -2.74 5.94
N ILE A 110 7.89 -4.01 5.55
CA ILE A 110 8.53 -5.04 6.36
C ILE A 110 9.33 -6.00 5.49
N THR A 111 10.39 -6.54 6.07
CA THR A 111 11.20 -7.60 5.46
C THR A 111 10.89 -8.92 6.16
N LEU A 112 10.60 -9.94 5.37
CA LEU A 112 10.26 -11.29 5.80
C LEU A 112 11.42 -12.23 5.44
N PRO A 113 11.86 -13.08 6.38
CA PRO A 113 12.87 -14.08 6.09
C PRO A 113 12.33 -15.09 5.08
N ARG A 114 13.24 -15.74 4.34
CA ARG A 114 12.89 -16.89 3.49
C ARG A 114 12.16 -17.97 4.30
N GLY A 115 11.12 -18.55 3.71
CA GLY A 115 10.28 -19.56 4.35
C GLY A 115 9.29 -18.99 5.36
N ALA A 116 9.12 -17.67 5.45
CA ALA A 116 8.07 -17.08 6.27
C ALA A 116 6.68 -17.52 5.78
N THR A 117 5.83 -17.92 6.71
CA THR A 117 4.44 -18.33 6.46
C THR A 117 3.42 -17.42 7.16
N GLU A 118 3.90 -16.44 7.93
CA GLU A 118 3.07 -15.56 8.75
C GLU A 118 3.58 -14.11 8.68
N LEU A 119 2.66 -13.16 8.85
CA LEU A 119 3.00 -11.75 9.04
C LEU A 119 3.24 -11.48 10.53
N PRO A 120 4.29 -10.72 10.90
CA PRO A 120 4.51 -10.33 12.29
C PRO A 120 3.28 -9.62 12.88
N GLU A 121 2.81 -10.06 14.05
CA GLU A 121 1.50 -9.68 14.62
C GLU A 121 1.28 -8.17 14.76
N ALA A 122 2.36 -7.40 14.94
CA ALA A 122 2.30 -5.93 15.04
C ALA A 122 2.06 -5.26 13.67
N PHE A 123 2.51 -5.86 12.57
CA PHE A 123 2.49 -5.24 11.25
C PHE A 123 1.06 -5.05 10.71
N PRO A 124 0.17 -6.07 10.67
CA PRO A 124 -1.21 -5.87 10.25
C PRO A 124 -1.95 -4.83 11.10
N ARG A 125 -1.69 -4.78 12.42
CA ARG A 125 -2.31 -3.80 13.32
C ARG A 125 -1.87 -2.38 12.99
N ALA A 126 -0.57 -2.17 12.76
CA ALA A 126 -0.04 -0.88 12.35
C ALA A 126 -0.61 -0.44 10.99
N VAL A 127 -0.72 -1.35 10.03
CA VAL A 127 -1.31 -1.07 8.71
C VAL A 127 -2.76 -0.64 8.81
N VAL A 128 -3.59 -1.40 9.54
CA VAL A 128 -5.00 -1.04 9.75
C VAL A 128 -5.12 0.32 10.42
N SER A 129 -4.36 0.57 11.49
CA SER A 129 -4.40 1.85 12.20
C SER A 129 -3.96 3.03 11.30
N GLY A 130 -2.87 2.86 10.55
CA GLY A 130 -2.34 3.90 9.66
C GLY A 130 -3.27 4.22 8.51
N VAL A 131 -3.85 3.20 7.87
CA VAL A 131 -4.84 3.40 6.79
C VAL A 131 -6.09 4.10 7.31
N LEU A 132 -6.62 3.72 8.48
CA LEU A 132 -7.77 4.40 9.08
C LEU A 132 -7.46 5.88 9.39
N ALA A 133 -6.29 6.16 9.96
CA ALA A 133 -5.86 7.53 10.26
C ALA A 133 -5.74 8.38 8.99
N ALA A 134 -5.19 7.82 7.91
CA ALA A 134 -5.06 8.47 6.61
C ALA A 134 -6.44 8.77 5.99
N ARG A 135 -7.36 7.79 6.01
CA ARG A 135 -8.74 7.96 5.52
C ARG A 135 -9.49 9.11 6.20
N GLU A 136 -9.30 9.27 7.51
CA GLU A 136 -9.97 10.32 8.29
C GLU A 136 -9.23 11.66 8.24
N GLY A 137 -7.94 11.65 7.94
CA GLY A 137 -7.06 12.82 8.02
C GLY A 137 -7.55 14.01 7.22
N VAL A 138 -8.02 13.77 5.98
CA VAL A 138 -8.53 14.81 5.09
C VAL A 138 -9.87 15.37 5.55
N GLY A 139 -10.83 14.51 5.92
CA GLY A 139 -12.12 14.96 6.44
C GLY A 139 -11.98 15.81 7.70
N ARG A 140 -11.06 15.44 8.60
CA ARG A 140 -10.72 16.24 9.79
C ARG A 140 -10.07 17.57 9.39
N HIS A 141 -9.11 17.57 8.46
CA HIS A 141 -8.44 18.78 8.00
C HIS A 141 -9.41 19.78 7.38
N ASN A 142 -10.25 19.34 6.44
CA ASN A 142 -11.23 20.20 5.76
C ASN A 142 -12.26 20.78 6.74
N ARG A 143 -12.66 20.03 7.77
CA ARG A 143 -13.56 20.53 8.83
C ARG A 143 -12.92 21.65 9.66
N LEU A 144 -11.62 21.56 9.94
CA LEU A 144 -10.88 22.58 10.68
C LEU A 144 -10.52 23.80 9.81
N HIS A 145 -10.50 23.63 8.49
CA HIS A 145 -10.15 24.66 7.53
C HIS A 145 -11.27 24.84 6.50
N PRO A 146 -12.40 25.46 6.89
CA PRO A 146 -13.59 25.55 6.05
C PRO A 146 -13.39 26.42 4.81
N GLN A 147 -12.34 27.23 4.77
CA GLN A 147 -12.13 28.13 3.65
C GLN A 147 -11.64 27.37 2.41
N PRO A 148 -12.25 27.59 1.24
CA PRO A 148 -11.99 26.77 0.04
C PRO A 148 -10.51 26.63 -0.33
N TRP A 149 -9.73 27.70 -0.13
CA TRP A 149 -8.30 27.75 -0.44
C TRP A 149 -7.38 27.01 0.56
N HIS A 150 -7.95 26.42 1.61
CA HIS A 150 -7.26 25.56 2.56
C HIS A 150 -7.74 24.11 2.50
N GLN A 151 -8.74 23.82 1.66
CA GLN A 151 -9.30 22.49 1.53
C GLN A 151 -8.45 21.60 0.61
N VAL A 152 -8.52 20.30 0.88
CA VAL A 152 -8.06 19.26 -0.02
C VAL A 152 -9.19 18.91 -0.98
N GLN A 153 -8.87 18.81 -2.28
CA GLN A 153 -9.79 18.44 -3.35
C GLN A 153 -9.20 17.33 -4.24
N ILE A 154 -9.96 16.95 -5.28
CA ILE A 154 -9.55 15.98 -6.30
C ILE A 154 -8.62 16.67 -7.30
N GLY A 155 -7.45 16.10 -7.55
CA GLY A 155 -6.60 16.48 -8.68
C GLY A 155 -7.15 15.92 -9.99
N ALA A 156 -7.03 16.68 -11.08
CA ALA A 156 -7.31 16.15 -12.42
C ALA A 156 -6.45 14.90 -12.67
N VAL A 157 -7.08 13.86 -13.22
CA VAL A 157 -6.44 12.60 -13.63
C VAL A 157 -5.78 12.79 -14.99
#